data_AF-A0A959GRV3-F1
#
_entry.id   AF-A0A959GRV3-F1
#
_cell.length_a   1.000
_cell.length_b   1.000
_cell.length_c   1.000
_cell.angle_alpha   90.00
_cell.angle_beta   90.00
_cell.angle_gamma   90.00
#
_symmetry.space_group_name_H-M   'P 1'
#
loop_
_entity.id
_entity.type
_entity.pdbx_description
1 polymer ?
#
loop_
_entity_poly.entity_id
_entity_poly.type
_entity_poly.pdbx_seq_one_letter_code
_entity_poly.pdbx_strand_id
1 'polypeptide(L)' 'MKNLIPHFIQEQYLDGNTHGRIEAYTLFFDLSGFTTLTEALMRQGTRGAEQLSNVLNDIFEPLVRMVYS' A
#
# COMPACT_ATOMS: atom_id res chain seq x y z
N MET A 1 -3.94 -11.32 11.21
CA MET A 1 -4.35 -11.61 9.81
C MET A 1 -3.58 -10.67 8.89
N LYS A 2 -3.26 -11.08 7.65
CA LYS A 2 -2.62 -10.20 6.67
C LYS A 2 -3.70 -9.47 5.88
N ASN A 3 -3.70 -8.14 5.90
CA ASN A 3 -4.65 -7.30 5.16
C ASN A 3 -4.20 -7.17 3.69
N LEU A 4 -4.36 -8.25 2.92
CA LEU A 4 -3.91 -8.31 1.52
C LEU A 4 -4.91 -7.66 0.54
N ILE A 5 -6.15 -7.49 0.97
CA ILE A 5 -7.23 -6.84 0.21
C ILE A 5 -8.00 -5.88 1.14
N PRO A 6 -8.64 -4.82 0.59
CA PRO A 6 -9.54 -3.97 1.37
C PRO A 6 -10.73 -4.77 1.92
N HIS A 7 -11.14 -4.48 3.16
CA HIS A 7 -12.27 -5.15 3.82
C HIS A 7 -13.56 -5.09 2.98
N PHE A 8 -13.85 -3.92 2.41
CA PHE A 8 -14.99 -3.70 1.52
C PHE A 8 -15.01 -4.70 0.35
N ILE A 9 -13.87 -5.01 -0.26
CA ILE A 9 -13.81 -5.97 -1.38
C ILE A 9 -14.09 -7.39 -0.90
N GLN A 10 -13.60 -7.75 0.30
CA GLN A 10 -13.87 -9.05 0.90
C GLN A 10 -15.37 -9.24 1.18
N GLU A 11 -16.01 -8.24 1.78
CA GLU A 11 -17.46 -8.25 2.08
C GLU A 11 -18.28 -8.40 0.80
N GLN A 12 -18.03 -7.55 -0.21
CA GLN A 12 -18.75 -7.60 -1.48
C GLN A 12 -18.62 -8.97 -2.16
N TYR A 13 -17.43 -9.58 -2.11
CA TYR A 13 -17.21 -10.92 -2.67
C TYR A 13 -18.01 -12.00 -1.93
N LEU A 14 -18.05 -11.94 -0.59
CA LEU A 14 -18.83 -12.88 0.23
C LEU A 14 -20.34 -12.74 -0.03
N ASP A 15 -20.79 -11.53 -0.38
CA ASP A 15 -22.17 -11.24 -0.77
C ASP A 15 -22.48 -11.59 -2.24
N GLY A 16 -21.52 -12.16 -2.98
CA GLY A 16 -21.67 -12.53 -4.39
C GLY A 16 -21.65 -11.34 -5.37
N ASN A 17 -21.33 -10.14 -4.89
CA ASN A 17 -21.23 -8.93 -5.69
C ASN A 17 -19.84 -8.82 -6.32
N THR A 18 -19.77 -8.90 -7.65
CA THR A 18 -18.50 -8.79 -8.40
C THR A 18 -18.32 -7.42 -9.09
N HIS A 19 -19.37 -6.59 -9.08
CA HIS A 19 -19.34 -5.23 -9.64
C HIS A 19 -20.36 -4.32 -8.93
N GLY A 20 -20.17 -3.00 -8.99
CA GLY A 20 -21.08 -2.03 -8.39
C GLY A 20 -20.63 -0.59 -8.58
N ARG A 21 -21.34 0.33 -7.94
CA ARG A 21 -21.00 1.76 -7.87
C ARG A 21 -21.18 2.25 -6.44
N ILE A 22 -20.27 3.11 -6.00
CA ILE A 22 -20.33 3.78 -4.71
C ILE A 22 -20.08 5.28 -4.91
N GLU A 23 -20.74 6.10 -4.12
CA GLU A 23 -20.39 7.52 -3.98
C GLU A 23 -19.40 7.64 -2.82
N ALA A 24 -18.21 8.17 -3.10
CA ALA A 24 -17.11 8.20 -2.13
C ALA A 24 -16.16 9.36 -2.39
N TYR A 25 -15.43 9.74 -1.34
CA TYR A 25 -14.28 10.62 -1.44
C TYR A 25 -13.02 9.80 -1.72
N THR A 26 -12.13 10.32 -2.56
CA THR A 26 -10.87 9.67 -2.89
C THR A 26 -9.69 10.50 -2.39
N LEU A 27 -8.66 9.80 -1.94
CA LEU A 27 -7.39 10.38 -1.55
C LEU A 27 -6.30 9.72 -2.40
N PHE A 28 -5.53 10.56 -3.09
CA PHE A 28 -4.42 10.12 -3.92
C PHE A 28 -3.12 10.71 -3.36
N PHE A 29 -2.16 9.85 -3.07
CA PHE A 29 -0.81 10.22 -2.65
C PHE A 29 0.19 9.75 -3.69
N ASP A 30 0.93 10.70 -4.25
CA ASP A 30 2.12 10.39 -5.05
C ASP A 30 3.36 10.44 -4.16
N LEU A 31 4.13 9.36 -4.17
CA LEU A 31 5.43 9.31 -3.49
C LEU A 31 6.53 9.62 -4.51
N SER A 32 6.61 10.89 -4.92
CA SER A 32 7.67 11.36 -5.81
C SER A 32 9.05 11.11 -5.19
N GLY A 33 9.97 10.47 -5.92
CA GLY A 33 11.32 10.12 -5.45
C GLY A 33 11.55 8.64 -5.17
N PHE A 34 10.49 7.82 -5.21
CA PHE A 34 10.57 6.38 -4.96
C PHE A 34 11.48 5.64 -5.94
N THR A 35 11.44 6.03 -7.21
CA THR A 35 12.25 5.41 -8.28
C THR A 35 13.74 5.54 -7.99
N THR A 36 14.20 6.75 -7.67
CA THR A 36 15.62 7.01 -7.37
C THR A 36 16.07 6.27 -6.12
N LEU A 37 15.23 6.22 -5.07
CA LEU A 37 15.52 5.46 -3.86
C LEU A 37 15.66 3.96 -4.16
N THR A 38 14.72 3.42 -4.93
CA THR A 38 14.70 2.00 -5.31
C THR A 38 15.94 1.63 -6.12
N GLU A 39 16.29 2.42 -7.13
CA GLU A 39 17.47 2.19 -7.96
C GLU A 39 18.77 2.24 -7.14
N ALA A 40 18.90 3.22 -6.24
CA ALA A 40 20.08 3.37 -5.40
C ALA A 40 20.27 2.20 -4.43
N LEU A 41 19.18 1.75 -3.78
CA LEU A 41 19.22 0.64 -2.84
C LEU A 41 19.38 -0.70 -3.54
N MET A 42 18.72 -0.93 -4.67
CA MET A 42 18.79 -2.23 -5.35
C MET A 42 20.19 -2.58 -5.86
N ARG A 43 21.05 -1.59 -6.11
CA ARG A 43 22.48 -1.81 -6.41
C ARG A 43 23.25 -2.50 -5.29
N GLN A 44 22.72 -2.52 -4.07
CA GLN A 44 23.31 -3.15 -2.89
C GLN A 44 22.84 -4.61 -2.70
N GLY A 45 22.09 -5.17 -3.66
CA GLY A 45 21.61 -6.55 -3.60
C GLY A 45 20.61 -6.78 -2.47
N THR A 46 20.76 -7.90 -1.75
CA THR A 46 19.83 -8.33 -0.68
C THR A 46 19.72 -7.30 0.44
N ARG A 47 20.85 -6.74 0.88
CA ARG A 47 20.87 -5.68 1.91
C ARG A 47 20.08 -4.45 1.48
N GLY A 48 20.19 -4.08 0.21
CA GLY A 48 19.43 -3.00 -0.38
C GLY A 48 17.93 -3.25 -0.38
N ALA A 49 17.52 -4.48 -0.70
CA ALA A 49 16.12 -4.88 -0.66
C ALA A 49 15.52 -4.81 0.76
N GLU A 50 16.27 -5.24 1.78
CA GLU A 50 15.85 -5.12 3.19
C GLU A 50 15.70 -3.66 3.61
N GLN A 51 16.67 -2.79 3.28
CA GLN A 51 16.59 -1.36 3.58
C GLN A 51 15.41 -0.69 2.88
N LEU A 52 15.15 -1.05 1.62
CA LEU A 52 14.00 -0.55 0.87
C LEU A 52 12.69 -0.95 1.54
N SER A 53 12.57 -2.20 2.01
CA SER A 53 11.41 -2.68 2.76
C SER A 53 11.18 -1.88 4.04
N ASN A 54 12.25 -1.54 4.78
CA ASN A 54 12.11 -0.73 6.00
C ASN A 54 11.63 0.69 5.68
N VAL A 55 12.25 1.37 4.71
CA VAL A 55 11.83 2.73 4.32
C VAL A 55 10.39 2.75 3.79
N LEU A 56 10.00 1.72 3.03
CA LEU A 56 8.62 1.53 2.59
C LEU A 56 7.66 1.50 3.78
N ASN A 57 7.93 0.66 4.78
CA ASN A 57 7.05 0.54 5.94
C ASN A 57 7.01 1.85 6.76
N ASP A 58 8.15 2.51 6.97
CA ASP A 58 8.21 3.78 7.71
C ASP A 58 7.34 4.89 7.07
N ILE A 59 7.23 4.91 5.75
CA ILE A 59 6.41 5.88 5.00
C ILE A 59 4.93 5.44 4.96
N PHE A 60 4.67 4.19 4.60
CA PHE A 60 3.31 3.71 4.33
C PHE A 60 2.53 3.39 5.60
N GLU A 61 3.16 2.87 6.65
CA GLU A 61 2.48 2.48 7.89
C GLU A 61 1.68 3.63 8.52
N PRO A 62 2.21 4.85 8.74
CA PRO A 62 1.43 5.94 9.31
C PRO A 62 0.27 6.38 8.42
N LEU A 63 0.44 6.33 7.09
CA LEU A 63 -0.62 6.67 6.12
C LEU A 63 -1.75 5.65 6.18
N VAL A 64 -1.42 4.35 6.21
CA VAL A 64 -2.39 3.27 6.36
C VAL A 64 -3.10 3.39 7.72
N ARG A 65 -2.36 3.66 8.80
CA ARG A 65 -2.95 3.88 10.13
C ARG A 65 -3.95 5.02 10.13
N MET A 66 -3.68 6.13 9.43
CA MET A 66 -4.62 7.26 9.32
C MET A 66 -5.94 6.88 8.63
N VAL A 67 -5.91 5.95 7.67
CA VAL A 67 -7.12 5.52 6.94
C VAL A 67 -7.96 4.53 7.77
N TYR A 68 -7.32 3.74 8.63
CA TYR A 68 -7.98 2.69 9.43
C TYR A 68 -8.15 3.04 10.92
N SER A 69 -7.72 4.23 11.37
CA SER A 69 -7.94 4.75 12.74
C SER A 69 -9.31 5.39 12.89
#